data_AF-A0A073INM9-F1
#
_entry.id   AF-A0A073INM9-F1
#
_cell.length_a   1.000
_cell.length_b   1.000
_cell.length_c   1.000
_cell.angle_alpha   90.00
_cell.angle_beta   90.00
_cell.angle_gamma   90.00
#
_symmetry.space_group_name_H-M   'P 1'
#
loop_
_entity.id
_entity.type
_entity.pdbx_description
1 polymer ?
#
loop_
_entity_poly.entity_id
_entity_poly.type
_entity_poly.pdbx_seq_one_letter_code
_entity_poly.pdbx_strand_id
1 'polypeptide(L)'
;MLGALVGDIVGSVFERTPHKSKKFEFINEKSRFTDDSVLTIATADALLHGSGYTSAFKSWGRAYPKAGYGQKFFRWCLSDGEEIGDSCGNGSAMRVSPVAWAFDTLDEVLAEAKKSALPSHSHPEGIRGAQAVAAAIFLARGGKSKDEIKDYISKEFKYDLGRTLDEIRPKYSFDATCQGSVPEAIIAFLESENFEDAVSNAVSLGGDADTQACIAGAIAEAFYGGVSKRWVSMLPILLPQEALHVIEEFNRKYLASRYNFFCCATESEEGRAAEKGMPYDIVKLRPESCRWWVRNLEGDDEVWAFATEGDDRKAAVYFSTETPVIFDELCFDSFEDAFVALARNGFDLFFENYAYYDGYGYAPAPPSGRFAIEPHPIFSAGTDWERRSGG
;
A
#
# COMPACT_ATOMS: atom_id res chain seq x y z
N MET A 1 -3.67 7.50 5.87
CA MET A 1 -3.24 6.11 5.72
C MET A 1 -2.83 5.80 4.29
N LEU A 2 -3.62 6.17 3.27
CA LEU A 2 -3.32 5.82 1.88
C LEU A 2 -2.03 6.47 1.37
N GLY A 3 -1.73 7.68 1.81
CA GLY A 3 -0.49 8.34 1.47
C GLY A 3 0.74 7.60 1.98
N ALA A 4 0.61 6.88 3.11
CA ALA A 4 1.67 6.01 3.63
C ALA A 4 1.93 4.83 2.69
N LEU A 5 0.85 4.14 2.28
CA LEU A 5 0.92 3.00 1.37
C LEU A 5 1.52 3.37 0.01
N VAL A 6 1.08 4.50 -0.54
CA VAL A 6 1.63 5.04 -1.80
C VAL A 6 3.09 5.39 -1.64
N GLY A 7 3.45 6.10 -0.56
CA GLY A 7 4.83 6.49 -0.29
C GLY A 7 5.77 5.30 -0.21
N ASP A 8 5.38 4.27 0.55
CA ASP A 8 6.10 3.00 0.65
C ASP A 8 6.35 2.38 -0.74
N ILE A 9 5.27 2.12 -1.50
CA ILE A 9 5.39 1.45 -2.80
C ILE A 9 6.27 2.23 -3.79
N VAL A 10 6.18 3.55 -3.79
CA VAL A 10 7.01 4.42 -4.64
C VAL A 10 8.47 4.40 -4.18
N GLY A 11 8.72 4.42 -2.87
CA GLY A 11 10.06 4.42 -2.30
C GLY A 11 10.76 3.07 -2.31
N SER A 12 10.03 1.95 -2.41
CA SER A 12 10.53 0.57 -2.29
C SER A 12 11.67 0.22 -3.26
N VAL A 13 11.71 0.88 -4.41
CA VAL A 13 12.73 0.67 -5.44
C VAL A 13 14.07 1.31 -5.05
N PHE A 14 14.01 2.39 -4.26
CA PHE A 14 15.12 3.30 -4.00
C PHE A 14 15.80 3.09 -2.66
N GLU A 15 15.20 2.33 -1.73
CA GLU A 15 15.78 1.96 -0.42
C GLU A 15 17.21 1.41 -0.57
N ARG A 16 17.40 0.47 -1.52
CA ARG A 16 18.70 -0.16 -1.82
C ARG A 16 19.39 0.37 -3.07
N THR A 17 18.74 1.30 -3.75
CA THR A 17 19.28 1.98 -4.94
C THR A 17 19.10 3.49 -4.76
N PRO A 18 19.91 4.13 -3.88
CA PRO A 18 19.72 5.52 -3.50
C PRO A 18 19.61 6.45 -4.71
N HIS A 19 18.57 7.28 -4.72
CA HIS A 19 18.32 8.26 -5.77
C HIS A 19 18.36 9.67 -5.20
N LYS A 20 19.18 10.54 -5.80
CA LYS A 20 19.46 11.91 -5.30
C LYS A 20 18.82 13.02 -6.14
N SER A 21 17.70 12.69 -6.78
CA SER A 21 16.97 13.55 -7.72
C SER A 21 15.47 13.33 -7.54
N LYS A 22 14.65 14.29 -7.97
CA LYS A 22 13.18 14.14 -8.01
C LYS A 22 12.69 13.55 -9.35
N LYS A 23 13.62 13.28 -10.28
CA LYS A 23 13.31 12.78 -11.62
C LYS A 23 13.43 11.26 -11.66
N PHE A 24 12.32 10.60 -11.35
CA PHE A 24 12.18 9.15 -11.44
C PHE A 24 10.74 8.78 -11.79
N GLU A 25 10.54 7.54 -12.22
CA GLU A 25 9.21 6.99 -12.44
C GLU A 25 8.63 6.53 -11.11
N PHE A 26 7.43 7.01 -10.78
CA PHE A 26 6.78 6.71 -9.49
C PHE A 26 6.50 5.22 -9.29
N ILE A 27 6.17 4.49 -10.36
CA ILE A 27 5.90 3.06 -10.33
C ILE A 27 6.58 2.41 -11.53
N ASN A 28 7.29 1.32 -11.28
CA ASN A 28 7.91 0.48 -12.30
C ASN A 28 7.84 -0.99 -11.89
N GLU A 29 8.41 -1.90 -12.68
CA GLU A 29 8.35 -3.34 -12.47
C GLU A 29 8.97 -3.85 -11.17
N LYS A 30 9.72 -3.00 -10.44
CA LYS A 30 10.34 -3.33 -9.15
C LYS A 30 9.58 -2.74 -7.97
N SER A 31 8.55 -1.94 -8.21
CA SER A 31 7.72 -1.33 -7.17
C SER A 31 6.92 -2.43 -6.47
N ARG A 32 6.92 -2.41 -5.14
CA ARG A 32 6.18 -3.37 -4.31
C ARG A 32 5.83 -2.71 -2.98
N PHE A 33 4.79 -3.17 -2.32
CA PHE A 33 4.60 -2.83 -0.92
C PHE A 33 5.66 -3.51 -0.05
N THR A 34 6.02 -2.90 1.07
CA THR A 34 7.01 -3.43 2.02
C THR A 34 6.41 -3.61 3.40
N ASP A 35 7.26 -3.84 4.41
CA ASP A 35 6.81 -3.93 5.79
C ASP A 35 6.16 -2.66 6.33
N ASP A 36 6.46 -1.50 5.75
CA ASP A 36 5.79 -0.23 5.98
C ASP A 36 4.27 -0.34 5.77
N SER A 37 3.86 -0.79 4.59
CA SER A 37 2.45 -1.02 4.26
C SER A 37 1.86 -2.12 5.13
N VAL A 38 2.52 -3.27 5.24
CA VAL A 38 2.02 -4.42 6.01
C VAL A 38 1.72 -4.02 7.45
N LEU A 39 2.62 -3.28 8.10
CA LEU A 39 2.45 -2.88 9.48
C LEU A 39 1.54 -1.66 9.66
N THR A 40 1.41 -0.80 8.63
CA THR A 40 0.36 0.23 8.59
C THR A 40 -1.02 -0.42 8.60
N ILE A 41 -1.23 -1.42 7.74
CA ILE A 41 -2.48 -2.18 7.67
C ILE A 41 -2.73 -2.92 8.99
N ALA A 42 -1.71 -3.57 9.57
CA ALA A 42 -1.81 -4.22 10.88
C ALA A 42 -2.18 -3.23 12.01
N THR A 43 -1.73 -1.97 11.94
CA THR A 43 -2.11 -0.93 12.89
C THR A 43 -3.59 -0.56 12.73
N ALA A 44 -4.07 -0.44 11.50
CA ALA A 44 -5.48 -0.19 11.20
C ALA A 44 -6.38 -1.35 11.66
N ASP A 45 -5.96 -2.58 11.40
CA ASP A 45 -6.63 -3.83 11.80
C ASP A 45 -6.78 -3.92 13.33
N ALA A 46 -5.69 -3.66 14.07
CA ALA A 46 -5.72 -3.61 15.54
C ALA A 46 -6.72 -2.56 16.08
N LEU A 47 -6.80 -1.39 15.44
CA LEU A 47 -7.74 -0.31 15.81
C LEU A 47 -9.18 -0.61 15.44
N LEU A 48 -9.42 -1.43 14.41
CA LEU A 48 -10.74 -1.81 13.95
C LEU A 48 -11.36 -2.89 14.85
N HIS A 49 -10.60 -3.97 15.07
CA HIS A 49 -11.12 -5.19 15.68
C HIS A 49 -10.66 -5.44 17.11
N GLY A 50 -9.71 -4.64 17.63
CA GLY A 50 -9.30 -4.71 19.03
C GLY A 50 -8.47 -5.95 19.39
N SER A 51 -7.83 -6.59 18.42
CA SER A 51 -6.96 -7.77 18.61
C SER A 51 -5.67 -7.45 19.39
N GLY A 52 -5.33 -6.16 19.54
CA GLY A 52 -4.12 -5.66 20.18
C GLY A 52 -2.91 -5.63 19.23
N TYR A 53 -2.07 -4.61 19.38
CA TYR A 53 -0.95 -4.33 18.46
C TYR A 53 0.05 -5.48 18.33
N THR A 54 0.43 -6.13 19.44
CA THR A 54 1.36 -7.27 19.40
C THR A 54 0.83 -8.40 18.52
N SER A 55 -0.45 -8.76 18.69
CA SER A 55 -1.08 -9.84 17.92
C SER A 55 -1.17 -9.47 16.44
N ALA A 56 -1.66 -8.27 16.14
CA ALA A 56 -1.81 -7.79 14.77
C ALA A 56 -0.46 -7.73 14.04
N PHE A 57 0.57 -7.13 14.64
CA PHE A 57 1.90 -7.04 14.01
C PHE A 57 2.53 -8.40 13.77
N LYS A 58 2.37 -9.35 14.70
CA LYS A 58 2.88 -10.71 14.51
C LYS A 58 2.12 -11.45 13.43
N SER A 59 0.80 -11.35 13.41
CA SER A 59 -0.05 -12.03 12.42
C SER A 59 0.27 -11.55 11.00
N TRP A 60 0.17 -10.24 10.76
CA TRP A 60 0.50 -9.63 9.47
C TRP A 60 1.97 -9.84 9.09
N GLY A 61 2.88 -9.68 10.05
CA GLY A 61 4.31 -9.88 9.81
C GLY A 61 4.67 -11.31 9.37
N ARG A 62 3.99 -12.31 9.96
CA ARG A 62 4.14 -13.73 9.60
C ARG A 62 3.47 -14.09 8.28
N ALA A 63 2.36 -13.43 7.94
CA ALA A 63 1.66 -13.62 6.67
C ALA A 63 2.49 -13.14 5.47
N TYR A 64 3.29 -12.07 5.65
CA TYR A 64 4.13 -11.49 4.59
C TYR A 64 5.63 -11.51 4.95
N PRO A 65 6.27 -12.68 5.11
CA PRO A 65 7.62 -12.79 5.68
C PRO A 65 8.73 -12.18 4.81
N LYS A 66 8.44 -11.84 3.55
CA LYS A 66 9.38 -11.27 2.57
C LYS A 66 9.17 -9.76 2.34
N ALA A 67 8.39 -9.08 3.18
CA ALA A 67 8.01 -7.69 2.95
C ALA A 67 9.17 -6.68 3.08
N GLY A 68 10.20 -6.95 3.89
CA GLY A 68 11.35 -6.04 4.03
C GLY A 68 11.92 -5.89 5.44
N TYR A 69 11.26 -6.45 6.44
CA TYR A 69 11.54 -6.22 7.86
C TYR A 69 13.00 -6.15 8.29
N GLY A 70 13.29 -5.17 9.16
CA GLY A 70 14.51 -5.15 9.96
C GLY A 70 14.69 -6.45 10.77
N GLN A 71 15.91 -6.98 10.79
CA GLN A 71 16.22 -8.31 11.36
C GLN A 71 15.74 -8.50 12.81
N LYS A 72 15.91 -7.46 13.66
CA LYS A 72 15.47 -7.50 15.06
C LYS A 72 13.94 -7.58 15.16
N PHE A 73 13.23 -6.78 14.37
CA PHE A 73 11.78 -6.81 14.33
C PHE A 73 11.26 -8.16 13.85
N PHE A 74 11.83 -8.70 12.78
CA PHE A 74 11.34 -9.97 12.24
C PHE A 74 11.58 -11.14 13.18
N ARG A 75 12.72 -11.17 13.89
CA ARG A 75 12.97 -12.16 14.94
C ARG A 75 11.92 -12.08 16.05
N TRP A 76 11.58 -10.86 16.49
CA TRP A 76 10.50 -10.65 17.45
C TRP A 76 9.14 -11.11 16.89
N CYS A 77 8.85 -10.81 15.63
CA CYS A 77 7.63 -11.20 14.95
C CYS A 77 7.44 -12.73 14.92
N LEU A 78 8.52 -13.48 14.68
CA LEU A 78 8.52 -14.94 14.66
C LEU A 78 8.53 -15.59 16.05
N SER A 79 8.83 -14.84 17.11
CA SER A 79 8.84 -15.37 18.47
C SER A 79 7.43 -15.61 19.01
N ASP A 80 7.28 -16.60 19.89
CA ASP A 80 6.02 -16.87 20.59
C ASP A 80 5.85 -16.04 21.88
N GLY A 81 6.90 -15.35 22.32
CA GLY A 81 6.89 -14.57 23.56
C GLY A 81 6.27 -13.17 23.42
N GLU A 82 5.70 -12.63 24.49
CA GLU A 82 5.24 -11.24 24.58
C GLU A 82 6.38 -10.25 24.89
N GLU A 83 7.61 -10.62 24.55
CA GLU A 83 8.78 -9.78 24.80
C GLU A 83 8.61 -8.43 24.13
N ILE A 84 8.98 -7.37 24.83
CA ILE A 84 8.90 -6.01 24.32
C ILE A 84 10.19 -5.72 23.57
N GLY A 85 10.11 -5.37 22.29
CA GLY A 85 11.27 -4.99 21.51
C GLY A 85 11.87 -3.66 21.99
N ASP A 86 13.18 -3.60 22.17
CA ASP A 86 13.92 -2.36 22.46
C ASP A 86 14.67 -1.90 21.20
N SER A 87 14.06 -0.94 20.49
CA SER A 87 14.54 -0.44 19.20
C SER A 87 14.28 1.05 19.07
N CYS A 88 15.31 1.80 18.66
CA CYS A 88 15.21 3.20 18.23
C CYS A 88 14.91 3.34 16.72
N GLY A 89 14.60 2.24 16.04
CA GLY A 89 14.29 2.22 14.61
C GLY A 89 13.03 2.99 14.23
N ASN A 90 13.01 3.49 13.00
CA ASN A 90 11.88 4.21 12.39
C ASN A 90 10.65 3.33 12.10
N GLY A 91 10.78 2.00 12.25
CA GLY A 91 9.68 1.06 12.05
C GLY A 91 8.44 1.28 12.95
N SER A 92 8.60 2.01 14.04
CA SER A 92 7.47 2.49 14.85
C SER A 92 6.74 3.68 14.22
N ALA A 93 7.46 4.57 13.55
CA ALA A 93 6.95 5.78 12.92
C ALA A 93 6.29 5.50 11.55
N MET A 94 6.85 4.59 10.76
CA MET A 94 6.33 4.27 9.42
C MET A 94 4.89 3.75 9.44
N ARG A 95 4.52 3.02 10.50
CA ARG A 95 3.23 2.33 10.61
C ARG A 95 2.15 3.08 11.41
N VAL A 96 2.50 4.24 11.99
CA VAL A 96 1.63 4.90 12.99
C VAL A 96 0.45 5.66 12.37
N SER A 97 0.46 5.87 11.06
CA SER A 97 -0.49 6.77 10.39
C SER A 97 -1.98 6.51 10.68
N PRO A 98 -2.48 5.26 10.85
CA PRO A 98 -3.89 5.03 11.17
C PRO A 98 -4.30 5.60 12.53
N VAL A 99 -3.39 5.64 13.52
CA VAL A 99 -3.67 6.20 14.85
C VAL A 99 -4.11 7.66 14.74
N ALA A 100 -3.43 8.44 13.91
CA ALA A 100 -3.76 9.85 13.75
C ALA A 100 -5.15 10.08 13.14
N TRP A 101 -5.73 9.09 12.48
CA TRP A 101 -7.09 9.16 11.92
C TRP A 101 -8.17 8.69 12.90
N ALA A 102 -7.84 7.79 13.82
CA ALA A 102 -8.82 7.08 14.65
C ALA A 102 -9.27 7.81 15.93
N PHE A 103 -8.58 8.89 16.35
CA PHE A 103 -8.86 9.61 17.59
C PHE A 103 -9.06 11.10 17.34
N ASP A 104 -9.85 11.78 18.17
CA ASP A 104 -10.28 13.17 17.91
C ASP A 104 -9.45 14.22 18.64
N THR A 105 -8.65 13.82 19.63
CA THR A 105 -7.77 14.73 20.38
C THR A 105 -6.30 14.38 20.20
N LEU A 106 -5.44 15.40 20.28
CA LEU A 106 -3.99 15.20 20.17
C LEU A 106 -3.45 14.32 21.31
N ASP A 107 -3.96 14.48 22.53
CA ASP A 107 -3.54 13.68 23.68
C ASP A 107 -3.86 12.18 23.48
N GLU A 108 -5.04 11.86 22.95
CA GLU A 108 -5.39 10.48 22.59
C GLU A 108 -4.49 9.93 21.48
N VAL A 109 -4.22 10.72 20.44
CA VAL A 109 -3.30 10.33 19.36
C VAL A 109 -1.91 10.04 19.90
N LEU A 110 -1.37 10.90 20.77
CA LEU A 110 -0.05 10.71 21.38
C LEU A 110 -0.01 9.49 22.29
N ALA A 111 -1.07 9.28 23.08
CA ALA A 111 -1.18 8.13 23.97
C ALA A 111 -1.25 6.82 23.17
N GLU A 112 -2.05 6.78 22.11
CA GLU A 112 -2.21 5.57 21.31
C GLU A 112 -1.00 5.31 20.40
N ALA A 113 -0.36 6.35 19.85
CA ALA A 113 0.90 6.21 19.09
C ALA A 113 2.01 5.61 19.96
N LYS A 114 2.05 5.94 21.25
CA LYS A 114 2.95 5.28 22.20
C LYS A 114 2.58 3.80 22.38
N LYS A 115 1.29 3.47 22.52
CA LYS A 115 0.84 2.07 22.66
C LYS A 115 1.18 1.23 21.43
N SER A 116 1.08 1.78 20.21
CA SER A 116 1.43 1.07 18.97
C SER A 116 2.94 0.92 18.76
N ALA A 117 3.76 1.81 19.33
CA ALA A 117 5.22 1.70 19.29
C ALA A 117 5.74 0.63 20.27
N LEU A 118 5.20 0.60 21.50
CA LEU A 118 5.72 -0.20 22.62
C LEU A 118 6.04 -1.67 22.30
N PRO A 119 5.18 -2.46 21.61
CA PRO A 119 5.43 -3.87 21.37
C PRO A 119 6.79 -4.20 20.76
N SER A 120 7.30 -3.33 19.87
CA SER A 120 8.58 -3.58 19.17
C SER A 120 9.63 -2.46 19.30
N HIS A 121 9.23 -1.28 19.77
CA HIS A 121 10.08 -0.09 19.88
C HIS A 121 9.83 0.62 21.22
N SER A 122 10.20 -0.02 22.31
CA SER A 122 10.11 0.56 23.67
C SER A 122 11.17 1.61 23.98
N HIS A 123 12.19 1.76 23.13
CA HIS A 123 13.19 2.81 23.24
C HIS A 123 12.52 4.21 23.15
N PRO A 124 12.95 5.20 23.96
CA PRO A 124 12.36 6.54 23.92
C PRO A 124 12.33 7.20 22.54
N GLU A 125 13.38 7.03 21.73
CA GLU A 125 13.42 7.56 20.36
C GLU A 125 12.44 6.86 19.41
N GLY A 126 12.18 5.57 19.60
CA GLY A 126 11.15 4.84 18.84
C GLY A 126 9.76 5.41 19.10
N ILE A 127 9.41 5.51 20.38
CA ILE A 127 8.15 6.11 20.83
C ILE A 127 8.03 7.56 20.35
N ARG A 128 9.10 8.35 20.48
CA ARG A 128 9.14 9.75 20.05
C ARG A 128 8.87 9.89 18.56
N GLY A 129 9.49 9.07 17.72
CA GLY A 129 9.27 9.09 16.27
C GLY A 129 7.82 8.79 15.89
N ALA A 130 7.23 7.75 16.48
CA ALA A 130 5.82 7.41 16.27
C ALA A 130 4.88 8.54 16.70
N GLN A 131 5.11 9.13 17.87
CA GLN A 131 4.31 10.25 18.36
C GLN A 131 4.46 11.51 17.50
N ALA A 132 5.67 11.82 17.02
CA ALA A 132 5.92 12.96 16.17
C ALA A 132 5.20 12.85 14.82
N VAL A 133 5.28 11.69 14.16
CA VAL A 133 4.58 11.45 12.89
C VAL A 133 3.07 11.48 13.10
N ALA A 134 2.54 10.82 14.14
CA ALA A 134 1.11 10.83 14.43
C ALA A 134 0.59 12.25 14.73
N ALA A 135 1.35 13.05 15.48
CA ALA A 135 1.03 14.44 15.75
C ALA A 135 1.05 15.30 14.48
N ALA A 136 2.05 15.14 13.61
CA ALA A 136 2.14 15.87 12.36
C ALA A 136 0.92 15.59 11.46
N ILE A 137 0.51 14.32 11.34
CA ILE A 137 -0.68 13.92 10.58
C ILE A 137 -1.95 14.50 11.22
N PHE A 138 -2.10 14.42 12.55
CA PHE A 138 -3.26 14.95 13.27
C PHE A 138 -3.41 16.47 13.09
N LEU A 139 -2.32 17.21 13.22
CA LEU A 139 -2.30 18.67 13.04
C LEU A 139 -2.61 19.02 11.58
N ALA A 140 -2.03 18.31 10.62
CA ALA A 140 -2.27 18.51 9.20
C ALA A 140 -3.75 18.32 8.83
N ARG A 141 -4.37 17.20 9.23
CA ARG A 141 -5.81 16.98 8.96
C ARG A 141 -6.71 17.97 9.71
N GLY A 142 -6.23 18.55 10.81
CA GLY A 142 -6.89 19.61 11.57
C GLY A 142 -6.77 21.00 10.94
N GLY A 143 -6.15 21.12 9.76
CA GLY A 143 -6.02 22.38 9.02
C GLY A 143 -4.89 23.29 9.49
N LYS A 144 -3.93 22.77 10.26
CA LYS A 144 -2.75 23.54 10.67
C LYS A 144 -1.83 23.80 9.48
N SER A 145 -1.27 25.00 9.45
CA SER A 145 -0.25 25.38 8.46
C SER A 145 1.05 24.59 8.66
N LYS A 146 1.88 24.53 7.62
CA LYS A 146 3.20 23.89 7.67
C LYS A 146 4.10 24.50 8.76
N ASP A 147 4.06 25.81 8.94
CA ASP A 147 4.82 26.50 9.99
C ASP A 147 4.33 26.10 11.39
N GLU A 148 3.02 26.06 11.63
CA GLU A 148 2.47 25.59 12.92
C GLU A 148 2.85 24.13 13.22
N ILE A 149 2.82 23.25 12.21
CA ILE A 149 3.26 21.85 12.34
C ILE A 149 4.75 21.80 12.66
N LYS A 150 5.58 22.51 11.90
CA LYS A 150 7.03 22.60 12.10
C LYS A 150 7.37 23.08 13.51
N ASP A 151 6.74 24.15 13.98
CA ASP A 151 6.97 24.73 15.30
C ASP A 151 6.58 23.76 16.41
N TYR A 152 5.40 23.12 16.30
CA TYR A 152 4.96 22.13 17.28
C TYR A 152 5.93 20.95 17.36
N ILE A 153 6.28 20.36 16.22
CA ILE A 153 7.15 19.18 16.21
C ILE A 153 8.55 19.51 16.72
N SER A 154 9.13 20.64 16.30
CA SER A 154 10.46 21.08 16.74
C SER A 154 10.47 21.34 18.25
N LYS A 155 9.41 21.93 18.80
CA LYS A 155 9.32 22.26 20.22
C LYS A 155 9.08 21.02 21.09
N GLU A 156 8.10 20.19 20.75
CA GLU A 156 7.66 19.08 21.59
C GLU A 156 8.57 17.85 21.45
N PHE A 157 9.03 17.53 20.24
CA PHE A 157 9.86 16.35 19.97
C PHE A 157 11.34 16.64 19.79
N LYS A 158 11.76 17.92 19.81
CA LYS A 158 13.16 18.34 19.68
C LYS A 158 13.84 17.91 18.38
N TYR A 159 13.06 17.71 17.32
CA TYR A 159 13.59 17.47 15.99
C TYR A 159 14.00 18.77 15.32
N ASP A 160 15.17 18.78 14.69
CA ASP A 160 15.64 19.92 13.90
C ASP A 160 15.00 19.89 12.51
N LEU A 161 13.95 20.70 12.36
CA LEU A 161 13.23 20.93 11.10
C LEU A 161 13.61 22.26 10.45
N GLY A 162 14.68 22.91 10.91
CA GLY A 162 15.18 24.19 10.39
C GLY A 162 15.97 24.06 9.09
N ARG A 163 16.43 22.85 8.78
CA ARG A 163 17.24 22.50 7.61
C ARG A 163 16.39 22.42 6.35
N THR A 164 17.04 22.56 5.20
CA THR A 164 16.41 22.40 3.88
C THR A 164 16.85 21.11 3.18
N LEU A 165 16.02 20.61 2.26
CA LEU A 165 16.32 19.44 1.45
C LEU A 165 17.61 19.61 0.65
N ASP A 166 17.91 20.82 0.18
CA ASP A 166 19.16 21.11 -0.55
C ASP A 166 20.40 21.00 0.34
N GLU A 167 20.28 21.29 1.64
CA GLU A 167 21.36 21.09 2.62
C GLU A 167 21.54 19.61 2.99
N ILE A 168 20.43 18.86 3.08
CA ILE A 168 20.39 17.46 3.53
C ILE A 168 20.83 16.51 2.39
N ARG A 169 20.24 16.65 1.21
CA ARG A 169 20.35 15.72 0.07
C ARG A 169 21.79 15.32 -0.29
N PRO A 170 22.79 16.23 -0.33
CA PRO A 170 24.15 15.87 -0.74
C PRO A 170 24.89 14.96 0.24
N LYS A 171 24.51 14.97 1.53
CA LYS A 171 25.26 14.28 2.60
C LYS A 171 24.49 13.16 3.26
N TYR A 172 23.16 13.18 3.17
CA TYR A 172 22.32 12.17 3.79
C TYR A 172 22.58 10.77 3.21
N SER A 173 22.46 9.74 4.02
CA SER A 173 22.61 8.35 3.62
C SER A 173 21.57 7.52 4.36
N PHE A 174 21.48 6.24 4.02
CA PHE A 174 20.57 5.31 4.69
C PHE A 174 20.73 5.37 6.22
N ASP A 175 19.64 5.66 6.92
CA ASP A 175 19.54 5.70 8.38
C ASP A 175 18.13 5.21 8.78
N ALA A 176 18.06 4.00 9.34
CA ALA A 176 16.81 3.39 9.75
C ALA A 176 16.40 3.76 11.20
N THR A 177 17.01 4.78 11.81
CA THR A 177 16.65 5.25 13.16
C THR A 177 15.59 6.34 13.10
N CYS A 178 14.75 6.45 14.14
CA CYS A 178 13.75 7.52 14.22
C CYS A 178 14.40 8.90 14.13
N GLN A 179 15.41 9.17 14.93
CA GLN A 179 16.09 10.47 14.98
C GLN A 179 16.85 10.82 13.69
N GLY A 180 17.25 9.82 12.91
CA GLY A 180 17.97 9.99 11.66
C GLY A 180 17.07 10.17 10.43
N SER A 181 15.87 9.57 10.42
CA SER A 181 14.98 9.56 9.25
C SER A 181 13.67 10.30 9.40
N VAL A 182 13.06 10.32 10.58
CA VAL A 182 11.76 10.97 10.81
C VAL A 182 11.83 12.49 10.57
N PRO A 183 12.83 13.22 11.07
CA PRO A 183 12.96 14.64 10.76
C PRO A 183 13.07 14.91 9.26
N GLU A 184 13.79 14.06 8.54
CA GLU A 184 14.01 14.23 7.10
C GLU A 184 12.74 13.98 6.28
N ALA A 185 11.95 12.98 6.67
CA ALA A 185 10.64 12.73 6.07
C ALA A 185 9.66 13.87 6.34
N ILE A 186 9.68 14.45 7.55
CA ILE A 186 8.87 15.62 7.89
C ILE A 186 9.32 16.84 7.07
N ILE A 187 10.62 17.08 6.92
CA ILE A 187 11.16 18.18 6.08
C ILE A 187 10.76 17.99 4.61
N ALA A 188 10.79 16.75 4.09
CA ALA A 188 10.33 16.44 2.74
C ALA A 188 8.87 16.86 2.50
N PHE A 189 7.99 16.65 3.49
CA PHE A 189 6.63 17.19 3.49
C PHE A 189 6.61 18.72 3.66
N LEU A 190 7.38 19.29 4.59
CA LEU A 190 7.35 20.74 4.84
C LEU A 190 7.73 21.54 3.59
N GLU A 191 8.67 21.06 2.78
CA GLU A 191 9.09 21.70 1.53
C GLU A 191 8.29 21.27 0.28
N SER A 192 7.26 20.46 0.42
CA SER A 192 6.47 20.02 -0.74
C SER A 192 5.46 21.06 -1.23
N GLU A 193 5.07 20.97 -2.49
CA GLU A 193 3.95 21.79 -3.02
C GLU A 193 2.63 21.01 -3.14
N ASN A 194 2.72 19.68 -3.25
CA ASN A 194 1.61 18.76 -3.36
C ASN A 194 2.01 17.37 -2.85
N PHE A 195 1.08 16.40 -2.92
CA PHE A 195 1.29 15.05 -2.44
C PHE A 195 2.44 14.32 -3.15
N GLU A 196 2.42 14.27 -4.49
CA GLU A 196 3.46 13.64 -5.30
C GLU A 196 4.83 14.29 -5.07
N ASP A 197 4.85 15.61 -4.85
CA ASP A 197 6.05 16.36 -4.55
C ASP A 197 6.66 15.99 -3.19
N ALA A 198 5.84 15.74 -2.17
CA ALA A 198 6.30 15.28 -0.86
C ALA A 198 6.97 13.90 -0.94
N VAL A 199 6.34 12.98 -1.67
CA VAL A 199 6.89 11.64 -1.94
C VAL A 199 8.21 11.76 -2.74
N SER A 200 8.23 12.60 -3.78
CA SER A 200 9.43 12.86 -4.57
C SER A 200 10.57 13.47 -3.77
N ASN A 201 10.25 14.41 -2.88
CA ASN A 201 11.23 15.02 -1.99
C ASN A 201 11.87 13.96 -1.09
N ALA A 202 11.07 13.10 -0.46
CA ALA A 202 11.54 12.05 0.43
C ALA A 202 12.45 11.05 -0.29
N VAL A 203 12.00 10.50 -1.43
CA VAL A 203 12.80 9.58 -2.25
C VAL A 203 14.12 10.23 -2.68
N SER A 204 14.09 11.51 -3.07
CA SER A 204 15.28 12.25 -3.53
C SER A 204 16.35 12.42 -2.46
N LEU A 205 16.04 12.19 -1.18
CA LEU A 205 17.05 12.22 -0.12
C LEU A 205 17.94 10.98 -0.14
N GLY A 206 17.56 9.90 -0.83
CA GLY A 206 18.41 8.73 -1.05
C GLY A 206 18.89 8.04 0.23
N GLY A 207 18.05 8.00 1.27
CA GLY A 207 18.26 7.16 2.45
C GLY A 207 17.32 5.97 2.46
N ASP A 208 16.61 5.79 3.56
CA ASP A 208 15.58 4.77 3.76
C ASP A 208 14.29 5.15 3.02
N ALA A 209 14.34 5.04 1.69
CA ALA A 209 13.46 5.80 0.80
C ALA A 209 11.98 5.42 0.88
N ASP A 210 11.66 4.13 1.05
CA ASP A 210 10.30 3.64 1.33
C ASP A 210 9.78 4.22 2.64
N THR A 211 10.52 4.09 3.74
CA THR A 211 10.07 4.64 5.03
C THR A 211 9.96 6.16 5.05
N GLN A 212 10.92 6.86 4.44
CA GLN A 212 10.84 8.31 4.35
C GLN A 212 9.64 8.76 3.52
N ALA A 213 9.38 8.11 2.37
CA ALA A 213 8.26 8.42 1.51
C ALA A 213 6.91 8.03 2.14
N CYS A 214 6.86 6.91 2.86
CA CYS A 214 5.72 6.46 3.65
C CYS A 214 5.31 7.51 4.69
N ILE A 215 6.26 7.99 5.48
CA ILE A 215 6.02 9.03 6.49
C ILE A 215 5.61 10.36 5.84
N ALA A 216 6.37 10.82 4.84
CA ALA A 216 6.08 12.09 4.15
C ALA A 216 4.70 12.05 3.46
N GLY A 217 4.39 10.95 2.78
CA GLY A 217 3.11 10.70 2.12
C GLY A 217 1.94 10.67 3.11
N ALA A 218 2.11 10.06 4.28
CA ALA A 218 1.08 10.05 5.32
C ALA A 218 0.70 11.45 5.81
N ILE A 219 1.70 12.33 6.01
CA ILE A 219 1.49 13.72 6.42
C ILE A 219 0.90 14.53 5.26
N ALA A 220 1.42 14.35 4.05
CA ALA A 220 0.98 15.03 2.85
C ALA A 220 -0.49 14.72 2.51
N GLU A 221 -0.92 13.45 2.64
CA GLU A 221 -2.33 13.07 2.47
C GLU A 221 -3.25 13.86 3.41
N ALA A 222 -2.87 13.97 4.67
CA ALA A 222 -3.65 14.72 5.66
C ALA A 222 -3.70 16.22 5.35
N PHE A 223 -2.57 16.80 4.92
CA PHE A 223 -2.45 18.22 4.65
C PHE A 223 -3.12 18.66 3.34
N TYR A 224 -2.88 17.95 2.24
CA TYR A 224 -3.37 18.32 0.90
C TYR A 224 -4.80 17.85 0.62
N GLY A 225 -5.45 17.22 1.59
CA GLY A 225 -6.84 16.82 1.45
C GLY A 225 -7.04 15.49 0.70
N GLY A 226 -6.01 14.64 0.69
CA GLY A 226 -6.07 13.26 0.25
C GLY A 226 -5.03 12.88 -0.80
N VAL A 227 -5.13 11.66 -1.31
CA VAL A 227 -4.35 11.20 -2.47
C VAL A 227 -5.16 11.36 -3.76
N SER A 228 -4.48 11.53 -4.90
CA SER A 228 -5.14 11.68 -6.20
C SER A 228 -5.92 10.41 -6.59
N LYS A 229 -6.95 10.56 -7.44
CA LYS A 229 -7.77 9.43 -7.92
C LYS A 229 -6.93 8.31 -8.54
N ARG A 230 -5.82 8.68 -9.19
CA ARG A 230 -4.82 7.76 -9.72
C ARG A 230 -4.38 6.75 -8.66
N TRP A 231 -3.98 7.23 -7.48
CA TRP A 231 -3.52 6.36 -6.39
C TRP A 231 -4.63 5.51 -5.80
N VAL A 232 -5.84 6.06 -5.67
CA VAL A 232 -7.01 5.30 -5.20
C VAL A 232 -7.30 4.13 -6.14
N SER A 233 -7.15 4.32 -7.45
CA SER A 233 -7.33 3.25 -8.46
C SER A 233 -6.16 2.27 -8.52
N MET A 234 -4.94 2.69 -8.16
CA MET A 234 -3.77 1.83 -8.21
C MET A 234 -3.56 0.96 -6.97
N LEU A 235 -3.94 1.43 -5.77
CA LEU A 235 -3.75 0.66 -4.53
C LEU A 235 -4.44 -0.73 -4.56
N PRO A 236 -5.66 -0.90 -5.10
CA PRO A 236 -6.27 -2.22 -5.31
C PRO A 236 -5.46 -3.17 -6.20
N ILE A 237 -4.64 -2.62 -7.09
CA ILE A 237 -3.77 -3.38 -7.99
C ILE A 237 -2.46 -3.75 -7.28
N LEU A 238 -2.01 -2.93 -6.33
CA LEU A 238 -0.68 -3.05 -5.72
C LEU A 238 -0.70 -3.75 -4.36
N LEU A 239 -1.88 -4.04 -3.81
CA LEU A 239 -2.05 -4.60 -2.47
C LEU A 239 -2.89 -5.89 -2.51
N PRO A 240 -2.65 -6.82 -1.57
CA PRO A 240 -3.44 -8.04 -1.45
C PRO A 240 -4.88 -7.76 -0.97
N GLN A 241 -5.82 -8.64 -1.31
CA GLN A 241 -7.27 -8.43 -1.06
C GLN A 241 -7.60 -8.23 0.43
N GLU A 242 -6.99 -9.03 1.31
CA GLU A 242 -7.16 -8.94 2.76
C GLU A 242 -6.72 -7.58 3.30
N ALA A 243 -5.68 -6.97 2.71
CA ALA A 243 -5.27 -5.61 3.05
C ALA A 243 -6.30 -4.58 2.59
N LEU A 244 -6.85 -4.72 1.39
CA LEU A 244 -7.89 -3.84 0.86
C LEU A 244 -9.15 -3.85 1.72
N HIS A 245 -9.52 -5.03 2.24
CA HIS A 245 -10.65 -5.14 3.15
C HIS A 245 -10.45 -4.31 4.42
N VAL A 246 -9.31 -4.46 5.12
CA VAL A 246 -8.97 -3.66 6.30
C VAL A 246 -8.96 -2.17 5.96
N ILE A 247 -8.38 -1.80 4.82
CA ILE A 247 -8.31 -0.41 4.35
C ILE A 247 -9.71 0.18 4.15
N GLU A 248 -10.61 -0.56 3.51
CA GLU A 248 -11.98 -0.14 3.28
C GLU A 248 -12.76 0.01 4.60
N GLU A 249 -12.68 -0.98 5.49
CA GLU A 249 -13.32 -0.91 6.80
C GLU A 249 -12.83 0.30 7.60
N PHE A 250 -11.52 0.55 7.57
CA PHE A 250 -10.90 1.69 8.23
C PHE A 250 -11.42 3.01 7.65
N ASN A 251 -11.46 3.12 6.33
CA ASN A 251 -11.97 4.31 5.64
C ASN A 251 -13.44 4.58 5.93
N ARG A 252 -14.27 3.54 5.96
CA ARG A 252 -15.69 3.63 6.29
C ARG A 252 -15.89 4.12 7.73
N LYS A 253 -15.10 3.59 8.67
CA LYS A 253 -15.23 3.92 10.11
C LYS A 253 -14.68 5.29 10.46
N TYR A 254 -13.49 5.64 9.97
CA TYR A 254 -12.75 6.81 10.46
C TYR A 254 -12.61 7.95 9.43
N LEU A 255 -12.80 7.66 8.14
CA LEU A 255 -12.68 8.66 7.07
C LEU A 255 -14.00 8.98 6.37
N ALA A 256 -15.14 8.54 6.92
CA ALA A 256 -16.47 8.74 6.34
C ALA A 256 -16.55 8.36 4.84
N SER A 257 -15.88 7.28 4.45
CA SER A 257 -15.80 6.82 3.05
C SER A 257 -15.21 7.85 2.08
N ARG A 258 -14.31 8.72 2.56
CA ARG A 258 -13.54 9.69 1.75
C ARG A 258 -12.90 9.06 0.51
N TYR A 259 -12.53 7.79 0.60
CA TYR A 259 -12.06 6.99 -0.51
C TYR A 259 -12.97 5.79 -0.67
N ASN A 260 -13.35 5.53 -1.91
CA ASN A 260 -14.20 4.43 -2.26
C ASN A 260 -13.43 3.49 -3.18
N PHE A 261 -12.84 2.46 -2.58
CA PHE A 261 -12.01 1.48 -3.28
C PHE A 261 -12.83 0.54 -4.17
N PHE A 262 -14.12 0.38 -3.85
CA PHE A 262 -15.04 -0.53 -4.54
C PHE A 262 -16.25 0.18 -5.19
N CYS A 263 -16.35 1.51 -5.12
CA CYS A 263 -17.22 2.21 -6.07
C CYS A 263 -16.53 2.25 -7.43
N CYS A 264 -16.97 1.31 -8.26
CA CYS A 264 -17.31 1.55 -9.65
C CYS A 264 -17.42 3.05 -9.91
N ALA A 265 -16.44 3.62 -10.61
CA ALA A 265 -16.52 4.98 -11.08
C ALA A 265 -17.87 5.18 -11.82
N THR A 266 -18.55 6.27 -11.49
CA THR A 266 -19.82 6.69 -12.10
C THR A 266 -19.74 6.66 -13.62
N GLU A 267 -20.83 6.23 -14.27
CA GLU A 267 -21.02 6.19 -15.72
C GLU A 267 -20.47 7.44 -16.41
N SER A 268 -19.55 7.26 -17.37
CA SER A 268 -19.31 8.26 -18.40
C SER A 268 -20.37 8.06 -19.48
N GLU A 269 -21.13 9.11 -19.82
CA GLU A 269 -22.24 9.06 -20.77
C GLU A 269 -21.88 8.58 -22.19
N GLU A 270 -20.61 8.42 -22.55
CA GLU A 270 -20.21 8.07 -23.91
C GLU A 270 -18.98 7.14 -23.91
N GLY A 271 -19.15 5.88 -24.29
CA GLY A 271 -18.04 4.94 -24.43
C GLY A 271 -18.46 3.54 -24.83
N ARG A 272 -18.99 3.37 -26.05
CA ARG A 272 -19.25 2.03 -26.61
C ARG A 272 -17.91 1.35 -26.91
N ALA A 273 -17.69 0.16 -26.36
CA ALA A 273 -16.66 -0.76 -26.85
C ALA A 273 -16.94 -1.09 -28.31
N ALA A 274 -15.95 -0.94 -29.19
CA ALA A 274 -16.08 -1.32 -30.58
C ALA A 274 -15.82 -2.82 -30.73
N GLU A 275 -16.88 -3.61 -30.88
CA GLU A 275 -16.79 -5.01 -31.31
C GLU A 275 -16.14 -5.07 -32.70
N LYS A 276 -14.89 -5.50 -32.79
CA LYS A 276 -14.29 -5.97 -34.04
C LYS A 276 -14.22 -7.48 -34.00
N GLY A 277 -14.88 -8.10 -34.98
CA GLY A 277 -15.04 -9.55 -35.09
C GLY A 277 -13.73 -10.33 -35.00
N MET A 278 -13.82 -11.48 -34.32
CA MET A 278 -12.73 -12.41 -34.03
C MET A 278 -11.98 -12.86 -35.28
N PRO A 279 -10.63 -12.81 -35.28
CA PRO A 279 -9.80 -13.63 -36.16
C PRO A 279 -9.53 -15.00 -35.51
N TYR A 280 -9.90 -16.09 -36.20
CA TYR A 280 -9.56 -17.47 -35.84
C TYR A 280 -8.09 -17.81 -36.15
N ASP A 281 -7.14 -17.02 -35.65
CA ASP A 281 -5.71 -17.32 -35.74
C ASP A 281 -5.11 -17.48 -34.34
N ILE A 282 -4.44 -18.60 -34.10
CA ILE A 282 -3.71 -18.87 -32.85
C ILE A 282 -2.60 -17.83 -32.70
N VAL A 283 -2.85 -16.79 -31.92
CA VAL A 283 -1.86 -15.75 -31.61
C VAL A 283 -0.76 -16.37 -30.75
N LYS A 284 0.43 -16.54 -31.33
CA LYS A 284 1.62 -16.95 -30.57
C LYS A 284 2.16 -15.76 -29.78
N LEU A 285 1.70 -15.62 -28.55
CA LEU A 285 2.26 -14.65 -27.61
C LEU A 285 3.55 -15.17 -26.98
N ARG A 286 4.48 -14.26 -26.70
CA ARG A 286 5.70 -14.59 -25.96
C ARG A 286 5.36 -14.65 -24.47
N PRO A 287 5.69 -15.73 -23.74
CA PRO A 287 5.43 -15.80 -22.29
C PRO A 287 6.05 -14.63 -21.52
N GLU A 288 7.14 -14.04 -22.04
CA GLU A 288 7.84 -12.87 -21.47
C GLU A 288 7.01 -11.57 -21.52
N SER A 289 6.02 -11.48 -22.42
CA SER A 289 5.17 -10.30 -22.59
C SER A 289 3.86 -10.38 -21.79
N CYS A 290 3.57 -11.53 -21.17
CA CYS A 290 2.40 -11.71 -20.31
C CYS A 290 2.75 -11.26 -18.89
N ARG A 291 2.28 -10.07 -18.50
CA ARG A 291 2.68 -9.46 -17.21
C ARG A 291 1.71 -9.74 -16.06
N TRP A 292 0.44 -10.10 -16.31
CA TRP A 292 -0.59 -10.17 -15.26
C TRP A 292 -1.64 -11.20 -15.59
N TRP A 293 -2.09 -11.96 -14.59
CA TRP A 293 -3.23 -12.86 -14.70
C TRP A 293 -4.36 -12.33 -13.84
N VAL A 294 -5.59 -12.45 -14.30
CA VAL A 294 -6.77 -11.95 -13.58
C VAL A 294 -7.87 -13.00 -13.65
N ARG A 295 -8.53 -13.34 -12.54
CA ARG A 295 -9.49 -14.47 -12.42
C ARG A 295 -10.89 -13.97 -12.10
N ASN A 296 -11.90 -14.51 -12.80
CA ASN A 296 -13.31 -14.34 -12.41
C ASN A 296 -13.69 -15.40 -11.35
N LEU A 297 -14.16 -14.97 -10.18
CA LEU A 297 -14.55 -15.86 -9.07
C LEU A 297 -16.04 -16.24 -9.05
N GLU A 298 -16.88 -15.64 -9.91
CA GLU A 298 -18.34 -15.81 -9.86
C GLU A 298 -18.91 -16.75 -10.93
N GLY A 299 -18.08 -17.32 -11.82
CA GLY A 299 -18.51 -18.24 -12.88
C GLY A 299 -18.11 -19.70 -12.65
N ASP A 300 -18.92 -20.65 -13.18
CA ASP A 300 -18.60 -22.09 -13.20
C ASP A 300 -17.37 -22.41 -14.10
N ASP A 301 -17.02 -21.51 -15.01
CA ASP A 301 -15.85 -21.61 -15.88
C ASP A 301 -14.75 -20.64 -15.41
N GLU A 302 -13.54 -21.15 -15.15
CA GLU A 302 -12.39 -20.31 -14.80
C GLU A 302 -11.95 -19.47 -16.00
N VAL A 303 -12.44 -18.23 -16.05
CA VAL A 303 -12.00 -17.23 -17.04
C VAL A 303 -10.80 -16.48 -16.48
N TRP A 304 -9.73 -16.53 -17.25
CA TRP A 304 -8.48 -15.83 -17.02
C TRP A 304 -8.35 -14.67 -18.02
N ALA A 305 -7.81 -13.55 -17.57
CA ALA A 305 -7.42 -12.45 -18.44
C ALA A 305 -5.95 -12.10 -18.25
N PHE A 306 -5.26 -11.72 -19.31
CA PHE A 306 -3.92 -11.14 -19.21
C PHE A 306 -3.75 -9.91 -20.09
N ALA A 307 -3.03 -8.92 -19.58
CA ALA A 307 -2.79 -7.66 -20.25
C ALA A 307 -1.35 -7.56 -20.77
N THR A 308 -1.18 -7.09 -22.00
CA THR A 308 0.11 -6.74 -22.61
C THR A 308 0.11 -5.30 -23.08
N GLU A 309 1.29 -4.69 -23.09
CA GLU A 309 1.53 -3.34 -23.60
C GLU A 309 2.11 -3.44 -25.02
N GLY A 310 1.52 -2.70 -25.97
CA GLY A 310 2.03 -2.58 -27.34
C GLY A 310 3.02 -1.41 -27.49
N ASP A 311 3.78 -1.41 -28.58
CA ASP A 311 4.81 -0.40 -28.87
C ASP A 311 4.27 1.05 -28.97
N ASP A 312 2.95 1.23 -29.10
CA ASP A 312 2.26 2.52 -29.22
C ASP A 312 1.57 2.99 -27.92
N ARG A 313 1.90 2.38 -26.76
CA ARG A 313 1.28 2.59 -25.44
C ARG A 313 -0.18 2.16 -25.31
N LYS A 314 -0.74 1.51 -26.33
CA LYS A 314 -2.03 0.83 -26.19
C LYS A 314 -1.85 -0.46 -25.43
N ALA A 315 -2.86 -0.82 -24.64
CA ALA A 315 -2.90 -2.10 -23.96
C ALA A 315 -3.88 -3.04 -24.64
N ALA A 316 -3.51 -4.32 -24.73
CA ALA A 316 -4.42 -5.38 -25.15
C ALA A 316 -4.62 -6.34 -23.98
N VAL A 317 -5.87 -6.68 -23.72
CA VAL A 317 -6.29 -7.68 -22.74
C VAL A 317 -6.81 -8.88 -23.49
N TYR A 318 -6.29 -10.05 -23.18
CA TYR A 318 -6.70 -11.31 -23.79
C TYR A 318 -7.35 -12.19 -22.74
N PHE A 319 -8.43 -12.86 -23.12
CA PHE A 319 -9.17 -13.77 -22.25
C PHE A 319 -8.91 -15.22 -22.67
N SER A 320 -8.63 -16.08 -21.70
CA SER A 320 -8.44 -17.51 -21.87
C SER A 320 -9.20 -18.29 -20.81
N THR A 321 -9.40 -19.58 -21.03
CA THR A 321 -9.87 -20.51 -20.00
C THR A 321 -8.67 -21.17 -19.31
N GLU A 322 -8.86 -22.26 -18.56
CA GLU A 322 -7.77 -23.11 -18.04
C GLU A 322 -6.83 -23.65 -19.15
N THR A 323 -7.23 -23.53 -20.41
CA THR A 323 -6.42 -23.87 -21.58
C THR A 323 -5.73 -22.62 -22.16
N PRO A 324 -4.57 -22.76 -22.82
CA PRO A 324 -3.88 -21.65 -23.48
C PRO A 324 -4.62 -21.06 -24.71
N VAL A 325 -5.89 -21.42 -24.90
CA VAL A 325 -6.71 -20.92 -26.00
C VAL A 325 -7.28 -19.56 -25.60
N ILE A 326 -6.86 -18.54 -26.34
CA ILE A 326 -7.43 -17.20 -26.26
C ILE A 326 -8.78 -17.22 -27.00
N PHE A 327 -9.83 -16.77 -26.32
CA PHE A 327 -11.16 -16.72 -26.91
C PHE A 327 -11.69 -15.28 -27.11
N ASP A 328 -11.07 -14.28 -26.49
CA ASP A 328 -11.46 -12.87 -26.65
C ASP A 328 -10.28 -11.90 -26.46
N GLU A 329 -10.39 -10.69 -27.03
CA GLU A 329 -9.39 -9.60 -26.96
C GLU A 329 -10.07 -8.22 -26.83
N LEU A 330 -9.59 -7.40 -25.91
CA LEU A 330 -9.99 -6.01 -25.75
C LEU A 330 -8.79 -5.07 -25.84
N CYS A 331 -8.93 -3.97 -26.57
CA CYS A 331 -7.90 -2.94 -26.70
C CYS A 331 -8.26 -1.68 -25.92
N PHE A 332 -7.26 -1.08 -25.29
CA PHE A 332 -7.36 0.10 -24.44
C PHE A 332 -6.30 1.12 -24.82
N ASP A 333 -6.61 2.40 -24.61
CA ASP A 333 -5.71 3.52 -24.93
C ASP A 333 -4.49 3.58 -24.00
N SER A 334 -4.59 2.97 -22.82
CA SER A 334 -3.51 2.81 -21.86
C SER A 334 -3.64 1.50 -21.10
N PHE A 335 -2.55 1.09 -20.45
CA PHE A 335 -2.55 -0.06 -19.55
C PHE A 335 -3.49 0.18 -18.36
N GLU A 336 -3.49 1.38 -17.81
CA GLU A 336 -4.36 1.76 -16.72
C GLU A 336 -5.85 1.60 -17.06
N ASP A 337 -6.27 1.97 -18.28
CA ASP A 337 -7.65 1.81 -18.74
C ASP A 337 -8.06 0.33 -18.85
N ALA A 338 -7.14 -0.53 -19.29
CA ALA A 338 -7.34 -1.98 -19.37
C ALA A 338 -7.61 -2.60 -17.99
N PHE A 339 -6.82 -2.21 -16.99
CA PHE A 339 -6.96 -2.74 -15.63
C PHE A 339 -8.23 -2.23 -14.95
N VAL A 340 -8.58 -0.96 -15.15
CA VAL A 340 -9.84 -0.41 -14.65
C VAL A 340 -11.03 -1.17 -15.23
N ALA A 341 -10.99 -1.51 -16.52
CA ALA A 341 -12.05 -2.29 -17.16
C ALA A 341 -12.13 -3.73 -16.65
N LEU A 342 -11.00 -4.40 -16.43
CA LEU A 342 -10.95 -5.75 -15.86
C LEU A 342 -11.54 -5.80 -14.45
N ALA A 343 -11.09 -4.90 -13.56
CA ALA A 343 -11.60 -4.84 -12.19
C ALA A 343 -13.12 -4.58 -12.14
N ARG A 344 -13.67 -3.75 -13.04
CA ARG A 344 -15.12 -3.52 -13.16
C ARG A 344 -15.92 -4.77 -13.51
N ASN A 345 -15.31 -5.74 -14.16
CA ASN A 345 -15.96 -6.96 -14.62
C ASN A 345 -15.69 -8.16 -13.71
N GLY A 346 -15.31 -7.92 -12.44
CA GLY A 346 -15.14 -8.97 -11.44
C GLY A 346 -13.88 -9.81 -11.62
N PHE A 347 -12.89 -9.29 -12.34
CA PHE A 347 -11.60 -9.93 -12.48
C PHE A 347 -10.67 -9.50 -11.34
N ASP A 348 -10.23 -10.47 -10.52
CA ASP A 348 -9.26 -10.29 -9.44
C ASP A 348 -7.82 -10.55 -9.88
N LEU A 349 -6.91 -9.65 -9.50
CA LEU A 349 -5.50 -9.71 -9.89
C LEU A 349 -4.78 -10.90 -9.21
N PHE A 350 -4.27 -11.82 -10.03
CA PHE A 350 -3.48 -12.95 -9.60
C PHE A 350 -1.99 -12.69 -9.89
N PHE A 351 -1.24 -12.31 -8.86
CA PHE A 351 0.20 -12.13 -8.92
C PHE A 351 0.92 -13.47 -8.72
N GLU A 352 1.08 -14.25 -9.78
CA GLU A 352 2.19 -15.21 -9.80
C GLU A 352 2.84 -15.22 -11.17
N ASN A 353 3.99 -14.53 -11.28
CA ASN A 353 4.94 -14.75 -12.35
C ASN A 353 5.69 -16.07 -12.08
N TYR A 354 4.98 -17.19 -12.25
CA TYR A 354 5.57 -18.52 -12.39
C TYR A 354 5.12 -19.08 -13.75
N ALA A 355 5.63 -18.52 -14.84
CA ALA A 355 5.75 -19.31 -16.05
C ALA A 355 6.69 -20.49 -15.73
N TYR A 356 6.12 -21.67 -15.49
CA TYR A 356 6.90 -22.88 -15.27
C TYR A 356 7.60 -23.23 -16.60
N TYR A 357 8.92 -23.08 -16.63
CA TYR A 357 9.72 -23.43 -17.81
C TYR A 357 10.11 -24.91 -17.70
N ASP A 358 9.32 -25.81 -18.29
CA ASP A 358 9.63 -27.26 -18.31
C ASP A 358 10.50 -27.68 -19.52
N GLY A 359 10.92 -26.72 -20.35
CA GLY A 359 11.80 -26.96 -21.50
C GLY A 359 11.08 -27.40 -22.79
N TYR A 360 9.74 -27.48 -22.81
CA TYR A 360 8.97 -27.77 -24.02
C TYR A 360 7.98 -26.64 -24.31
N GLY A 361 8.45 -25.58 -24.97
CA GLY A 361 7.63 -24.41 -25.23
C GLY A 361 6.31 -24.71 -25.94
N TYR A 362 5.20 -24.21 -25.39
CA TYR A 362 4.13 -23.49 -26.09
C TYR A 362 3.12 -22.89 -25.09
N ALA A 363 2.79 -21.60 -25.30
CA ALA A 363 1.68 -20.79 -24.78
C ALA A 363 1.58 -20.49 -23.25
N PRO A 364 1.18 -19.26 -22.86
CA PRO A 364 0.93 -18.90 -21.47
C PRO A 364 -0.21 -19.78 -20.91
N ALA A 365 0.06 -20.47 -19.81
CA ALA A 365 -0.93 -21.27 -19.07
C ALA A 365 -1.17 -20.62 -17.70
N PRO A 366 -2.42 -20.60 -17.20
CA PRO A 366 -2.70 -20.09 -15.87
C PRO A 366 -1.97 -20.91 -14.79
N PRO A 367 -1.65 -20.33 -13.62
CA PRO A 367 -0.92 -21.01 -12.56
C PRO A 367 -1.64 -22.30 -12.11
N SER A 368 -0.97 -23.45 -12.22
CA SER A 368 -1.55 -24.75 -11.84
C SER A 368 -1.46 -25.09 -10.35
N GLY A 369 -0.93 -24.16 -9.54
CA GLY A 369 -0.82 -24.29 -8.10
C GLY A 369 -2.12 -23.92 -7.39
N ARG A 370 -2.97 -24.90 -7.08
CA ARG A 370 -3.95 -24.73 -6.00
C ARG A 370 -3.18 -24.53 -4.70
N PHE A 371 -2.99 -23.29 -4.26
CA PHE A 371 -2.81 -23.08 -2.83
C PHE A 371 -4.12 -23.48 -2.18
N ALA A 372 -4.09 -24.57 -1.41
CA ALA A 372 -5.13 -24.80 -0.43
C ALA A 372 -5.06 -23.60 0.52
N ILE A 373 -5.94 -22.63 0.32
CA ILE A 373 -6.30 -21.71 1.38
C ILE A 373 -6.90 -22.62 2.44
N GLU A 374 -6.14 -22.93 3.49
CA GLU A 374 -6.72 -23.60 4.65
C GLU A 374 -7.97 -22.81 5.03
N PRO A 375 -9.11 -23.48 5.29
CA PRO A 375 -10.36 -22.80 5.58
C PRO A 375 -10.19 -21.93 6.82
N HIS A 376 -9.80 -20.67 6.60
CA HIS A 376 -9.90 -19.62 7.58
C HIS A 376 -11.38 -19.35 7.78
N PRO A 377 -11.84 -19.12 9.02
CA PRO A 377 -13.24 -18.90 9.28
C PRO A 377 -13.70 -17.69 8.47
N ILE A 378 -14.51 -17.96 7.44
CA ILE A 378 -15.34 -16.99 6.77
C ILE A 378 -16.21 -16.43 7.90
N PHE A 379 -15.96 -15.20 8.33
CA PHE A 379 -16.97 -14.44 9.05
C PHE A 379 -18.07 -14.19 8.03
N SER A 380 -19.00 -15.13 7.94
CA SER A 380 -20.16 -15.00 7.07
C SER A 380 -20.90 -13.74 7.48
N ALA A 381 -21.11 -12.85 6.52
CA ALA A 381 -22.20 -11.90 6.60
C ALA A 381 -23.50 -12.67 6.92
N GLY A 382 -24.08 -12.40 8.09
CA GLY A 382 -25.43 -12.83 8.46
C GLY A 382 -25.56 -14.26 9.00
N THR A 383 -25.44 -14.43 10.32
CA THR A 383 -26.18 -15.50 11.01
C THR A 383 -27.52 -14.95 11.50
N ASP A 384 -28.59 -15.58 11.03
CA ASP A 384 -29.93 -15.69 11.62
C ASP A 384 -30.55 -14.44 12.28
N TRP A 385 -31.34 -13.70 11.49
CA TRP A 385 -32.29 -12.70 11.99
C TRP A 385 -33.76 -13.09 11.88
N GLU A 386 -34.13 -14.36 11.64
CA GLU A 386 -35.54 -14.78 11.72
C GLU A 386 -35.71 -16.22 12.24
N ARG A 387 -35.99 -16.34 13.54
CA ARG A 387 -37.08 -17.17 14.15
C ARG A 387 -36.77 -17.50 15.62
N ARG A 388 -37.03 -16.53 16.51
CA ARG A 388 -37.53 -16.81 17.87
C ARG A 388 -38.49 -15.72 18.32
N SER A 389 -39.74 -15.89 17.94
CA SER A 389 -40.95 -15.36 18.58
C SER A 389 -42.09 -16.22 18.00
N GLY A 390 -42.48 -17.31 18.64
CA GLY A 390 -43.31 -17.33 19.85
C GLY A 390 -44.73 -17.72 19.44
N GLY A 391 -45.21 -18.90 19.85
CA GLY A 391 -46.54 -19.42 19.54
C GLY A 391 -46.53 -20.88 19.14
#